data_AF-A0A535K2K2-F1
#
_entry.id   AF-A0A535K2K2-F1
#
_cell.length_a   1.000
_cell.length_b   1.000
_cell.length_c   1.000
_cell.angle_alpha   90.00
_cell.angle_beta   90.00
_cell.angle_gamma   90.00
#
_symmetry.space_group_name_H-M   'P 1'
#
loop_
_entity.id
_entity.type
_entity.pdbx_description
1 polymer ?
#
loop_
_entity_poly.entity_id
_entity_poly.type
_entity_poly.pdbx_seq_one_letter_code
_entity_poly.pdbx_strand_id
1 'polypeptide(L)' 'MSPVRRTRIVCTIGTSSSSPHVLRAMVAAGMDVARLNFSHGDAQTHR' A
#
# COMPACT_ATOMS: atom_id res chain seq x y z
N MET A 1 14.27 21.06 6.97
CA MET A 1 13.75 19.91 6.20
C MET A 1 14.16 18.66 6.95
N SER A 2 13.22 17.84 7.42
CA SER A 2 13.55 16.59 8.11
C SER A 2 14.33 15.66 7.18
N PRO A 3 15.32 14.90 7.67
CA PRO A 3 16.10 14.02 6.83
C PRO A 3 15.21 13.02 6.09
N VAL A 4 15.45 12.84 4.79
CA VAL A 4 14.70 11.89 3.97
C VAL A 4 15.01 10.47 4.46
N ARG A 5 13.97 9.71 4.75
CA ARG A 5 14.02 8.27 5.05
C ARG A 5 14.75 7.53 3.93
N ARG A 6 15.78 6.73 4.27
CA ARG A 6 16.51 5.89 3.30
C ARG A 6 15.86 4.53 3.08
N THR A 7 15.30 3.93 4.13
CA THR A 7 14.65 2.61 4.07
C THR A 7 13.24 2.74 3.50
N ARG A 8 12.89 1.94 2.49
CA ARG A 8 11.54 1.94 1.93
C ARG A 8 10.57 1.04 2.71
N ILE A 9 9.31 1.45 2.78
CA ILE A 9 8.22 0.70 3.42
C ILE A 9 7.35 0.04 2.34
N VAL A 10 7.24 -1.29 2.41
CA VAL A 10 6.36 -2.10 1.57
C VAL A 10 5.12 -2.46 2.37
N CYS A 11 3.92 -2.18 1.84
CA CYS A 11 2.66 -2.57 2.47
C CYS A 11 1.86 -3.50 1.56
N THR A 12 1.32 -4.59 2.11
CA THR A 12 0.45 -5.50 1.35
C THR A 12 -0.97 -4.93 1.29
N ILE A 13 -1.55 -4.88 0.08
CA ILE A 13 -2.92 -4.42 -0.13
C ILE A 13 -3.89 -5.60 -0.05
N GLY A 14 -5.04 -5.37 0.56
CA GLY A 14 -6.08 -6.38 0.74
C GLY A 14 -7.37 -5.76 1.27
N THR A 15 -8.24 -6.59 1.85
CA THR A 15 -9.56 -6.18 2.34
C THR A 15 -9.51 -4.98 3.30
N SER A 16 -8.56 -4.99 4.25
CA SER A 16 -8.37 -3.90 5.22
C SER A 16 -7.94 -2.56 4.62
N SER A 17 -7.43 -2.56 3.39
CA SER A 17 -6.97 -1.37 2.66
C SER A 17 -7.73 -1.13 1.35
N SER A 18 -8.88 -1.78 1.17
CA SER A 18 -9.69 -1.69 -0.07
C SER A 18 -10.30 -0.31 -0.33
N SER A 19 -10.44 0.52 0.71
CA SER A 19 -11.00 1.86 0.52
C SER A 19 -9.94 2.86 0.03
N PRO A 20 -10.28 3.76 -0.91
CA PRO A 20 -9.36 4.81 -1.36
C PRO A 20 -8.89 5.74 -0.22
N HIS A 21 -9.72 5.91 0.82
CA HIS A 21 -9.35 6.71 1.99
C HIS A 21 -8.19 6.07 2.77
N VAL A 22 -8.25 4.75 3.01
CA VAL A 22 -7.19 4.03 3.72
C VAL A 22 -5.90 4.04 2.90
N LEU A 23 -5.97 3.83 1.59
CA LEU A 23 -4.78 3.89 0.72
C LEU A 23 -4.09 5.27 0.79
N ARG A 24 -4.87 6.37 0.74
CA ARG A 24 -4.32 7.72 0.90
C ARG A 24 -3.67 7.91 2.27
N ALA A 25 -4.31 7.42 3.33
CA ALA A 25 -3.73 7.49 4.68
C ALA A 25 -2.42 6.71 4.79
N MET A 26 -2.32 5.53 4.14
CA MET A 26 -1.08 4.74 4.12
C MET A 26 0.06 5.45 3.38
N VAL A 27 -0.23 6.11 2.24
CA VAL A 27 0.76 6.92 1.53
C VAL A 27 1.22 8.10 2.40
N ALA A 28 0.28 8.83 3.03
CA ALA A 28 0.62 9.94 3.92
C ALA A 28 1.42 9.50 5.15
N ALA A 29 1.18 8.29 5.66
CA ALA A 29 1.92 7.69 6.75
C ALA A 29 3.32 7.19 6.34
N GLY A 30 3.61 7.10 5.03
CA GLY A 30 4.93 6.77 4.51
C GLY A 30 5.06 5.43 3.78
N MET A 31 3.97 4.85 3.29
CA MET A 31 4.07 3.72 2.35
C MET A 31 4.80 4.15 1.07
N ASP A 32 5.84 3.40 0.69
CA ASP A 32 6.63 3.67 -0.52
C ASP A 32 6.29 2.69 -1.66
N VAL A 33 5.91 1.44 -1.33
CA VAL A 33 5.57 0.40 -2.31
C VAL A 33 4.31 -0.35 -1.87
N ALA A 34 3.35 -0.48 -2.78
CA ALA A 34 2.19 -1.35 -2.61
C ALA A 34 2.52 -2.77 -3.13
N ARG A 35 2.33 -3.77 -2.29
CA ARG A 35 2.42 -5.19 -2.65
C ARG A 35 1.02 -5.74 -2.92
N LEU A 36 0.78 -6.22 -4.14
CA LEU A 36 -0.40 -7.01 -4.49
C LEU A 36 -0.06 -8.49 -4.30
N ASN A 37 -0.78 -9.17 -3.39
CA ASN A 37 -0.55 -10.58 -3.13
C ASN A 37 -1.50 -11.44 -3.99
N PHE A 38 -1.00 -12.00 -5.08
CA PHE A 38 -1.78 -12.82 -6.02
C PHE A 38 -2.16 -14.21 -5.49
N SER A 39 -1.68 -14.61 -4.31
CA SER A 39 -2.21 -15.81 -3.63
C SER A 39 -3.67 -15.62 -3.17
N HIS A 40 -4.17 -14.38 -3.16
CA HIS A 40 -5.54 -14.04 -2.77
C HIS A 40 -6.19 -13.09 -3.80
N GLY A 41 -7.50 -13.22 -4.00
CA GLY A 41 -8.26 -12.42 -4.96
C GLY A 41 -8.15 -12.93 -6.40
N ASP A 42 -8.82 -12.25 -7.32
CA ASP A 42 -8.79 -12.51 -8.76
C ASP A 42 -8.09 -11.37 -9.52
N ALA A 43 -7.90 -11.55 -10.83
CA ALA A 43 -7.28 -10.53 -11.67
C ALA A 43 -8.07 -9.22 -11.72
N GLN A 44 -9.40 -9.26 -11.53
CA GLN A 44 -10.24 -8.08 -11.56
C GLN A 44 -10.03 -7.23 -10.30
N THR A 45 -9.85 -7.87 -9.15
CA THR A 45 -9.60 -7.22 -7.86
C THR A 45 -8.27 -6.46 -7.83
N HIS A 46 -7.28 -6.91 -8.60
CA HIS A 46 -5.92 -6.33 -8.64
C HIS A 46 -5.68 -5.39 -9.83
N ARG A 47 -6.71 -5.06 -10.61
CA ARG A 47 -6.63 -4.20 -11.79
C ARG A 47 -6.85 -2.73 -11.44
#